data_AF-A0A524FQH9-F1
#
_entry.id   AF-A0A524FQH9-F1
#
_cell.length_a   1.000
_cell.length_b   1.000
_cell.length_c   1.000
_cell.angle_alpha   90.00
_cell.angle_beta   90.00
_cell.angle_gamma   90.00
#
_symmetry.space_group_name_H-M   'P 1'
#
loop_
_entity.id
_entity.type
_entity.pdbx_description
1 polymer ?
#
loop_
_entity_poly.entity_id
_entity_poly.type
_entity_poly.pdbx_seq_one_letter_code
_entity_poly.pdbx_strand_id
1 'polypeptide(L)'
;MKILAFNASPRKSQGTTDVILEAFIKGAKSVGADVEKHHVVDLDIGGCRGCFNCWWITPGKCIQRDDMDKLLPAITDADVMILGTPIYGRNVTHYLQKLMERTFVFTLPEMVSHEGETKHPGRVHRFPRMVLVATCGFPDTSNFDIVRSLYPMALPILLPAAQLLLYEEGKKQLSGFLESVKVAGQKIAAGEELTKEIKDNLIVEFSDEMKKQIMAMHNRYSESRSGK
;
A
#
# COMPACT_ATOMS: atom_id res chain seq x y z
N MET A 1 -7.15 15.36 9.99
CA MET A 1 -6.43 14.78 8.84
C MET A 1 -7.36 13.82 8.13
N LYS A 2 -7.45 13.88 6.80
CA LYS A 2 -8.21 12.94 5.96
C LYS A 2 -7.29 11.86 5.41
N ILE A 3 -7.63 10.59 5.63
CA ILE A 3 -6.84 9.45 5.20
C ILE A 3 -7.71 8.56 4.31
N LEU A 4 -7.22 8.26 3.11
CA LEU A 4 -7.84 7.34 2.18
C LEU A 4 -7.00 6.07 2.07
N ALA A 5 -7.55 4.93 2.51
CA ALA A 5 -6.86 3.66 2.54
C ALA A 5 -7.41 2.69 1.49
N PHE A 6 -6.53 2.15 0.65
CA PHE A 6 -6.86 1.16 -0.37
C PHE A 6 -6.28 -0.19 -0.01
N ASN A 7 -7.14 -1.17 0.28
CA ASN A 7 -6.74 -2.57 0.41
C ASN A 7 -6.93 -3.29 -0.92
N ALA A 8 -5.83 -3.52 -1.63
CA ALA A 8 -5.79 -4.23 -2.91
C ALA A 8 -5.55 -5.74 -2.77
N SER A 9 -5.62 -6.29 -1.55
CA SER A 9 -5.53 -7.73 -1.34
C SER A 9 -6.82 -8.43 -1.80
N PRO A 10 -6.75 -9.48 -2.65
CA PRO A 10 -7.93 -10.27 -2.99
C PRO A 10 -8.56 -10.98 -1.79
N ARG A 11 -7.82 -11.10 -0.68
CA ARG A 11 -8.33 -11.66 0.58
C ARG A 11 -9.14 -10.65 1.40
N LYS A 12 -9.20 -9.38 1.00
CA LYS A 12 -9.96 -8.31 1.68
C LYS A 12 -9.66 -8.32 3.19
N SER A 13 -10.68 -8.31 4.05
CA SER A 13 -10.56 -8.34 5.51
C SER A 13 -9.99 -9.64 6.09
N GLN A 14 -9.91 -10.71 5.31
CA GLN A 14 -9.27 -11.97 5.70
C GLN A 14 -7.76 -11.99 5.36
N GLY A 15 -7.26 -10.94 4.71
CA GLY A 15 -5.86 -10.81 4.30
C GLY A 15 -4.96 -10.24 5.39
N THR A 16 -3.71 -10.69 5.43
CA THR A 16 -2.67 -10.16 6.33
C THR A 16 -2.38 -8.68 6.07
N THR A 17 -2.55 -8.22 4.82
CA THR A 17 -2.49 -6.80 4.45
C THR A 17 -3.51 -5.96 5.24
N ASP A 18 -4.74 -6.47 5.45
CA ASP A 18 -5.78 -5.74 6.18
C ASP A 18 -5.45 -5.62 7.66
N VAL A 19 -4.82 -6.64 8.26
CA VAL A 19 -4.37 -6.59 9.66
C VAL A 19 -3.42 -5.41 9.91
N ILE A 20 -2.48 -5.17 8.98
CA ILE A 20 -1.52 -4.06 9.08
C ILE A 20 -2.22 -2.71 8.83
N LEU A 21 -3.11 -2.66 7.82
CA LEU A 21 -3.91 -1.45 7.56
C LEU A 21 -4.74 -1.07 8.79
N GLU A 22 -5.43 -2.01 9.41
CA GLU A 22 -6.23 -1.79 10.60
C GLU A 22 -5.39 -1.30 11.79
N ALA A 23 -4.17 -1.80 11.97
CA ALA A 23 -3.26 -1.29 13.00
C ALA A 23 -2.94 0.20 12.78
N PHE A 24 -2.61 0.58 11.54
CA PHE A 24 -2.33 1.98 11.18
C PHE A 24 -3.57 2.86 11.37
N ILE A 25 -4.71 2.42 10.82
CA ILE A 25 -5.99 3.13 10.88
C ILE A 25 -6.43 3.32 12.33
N LYS A 26 -6.26 2.30 13.18
CA LYS A 26 -6.56 2.40 14.62
C LYS A 26 -5.75 3.50 15.29
N GLY A 27 -4.46 3.60 14.99
CA GLY A 27 -3.61 4.67 15.51
C GLY A 27 -4.01 6.06 15.00
N ALA A 28 -4.32 6.17 13.70
CA ALA A 28 -4.77 7.42 13.13
C ALA A 28 -6.11 7.90 13.73
N LYS A 29 -7.08 7.00 13.85
CA LYS A 29 -8.39 7.29 14.46
C LYS A 29 -8.29 7.66 15.94
N SER A 30 -7.31 7.14 16.68
CA SER A 30 -7.17 7.46 18.11
C SER A 30 -6.83 8.93 18.39
N VAL A 31 -6.41 9.69 17.37
CA VAL A 31 -6.18 11.14 17.44
C VAL A 31 -7.12 11.93 16.52
N GLY A 32 -8.25 11.33 16.11
CA GLY A 32 -9.32 12.02 15.41
C GLY A 32 -9.14 12.16 13.89
N ALA A 33 -8.30 11.33 13.24
CA ALA A 33 -8.28 11.28 11.78
C ALA A 33 -9.63 10.79 11.22
N ASP A 34 -10.07 11.44 10.14
CA ASP A 34 -11.16 10.95 9.30
C ASP A 34 -10.56 9.94 8.31
N VAL A 35 -11.05 8.70 8.35
CA VAL A 35 -10.46 7.60 7.59
C VAL A 35 -11.52 6.85 6.80
N GLU A 36 -11.37 6.88 5.49
CA GLU A 36 -12.13 6.08 4.54
C GLU A 36 -11.25 4.90 4.06
N LYS A 37 -11.80 3.68 4.06
CA LYS A 37 -11.11 2.47 3.59
C LYS A 37 -11.92 1.80 2.50
N HIS A 38 -11.29 1.49 1.37
CA HIS A 38 -11.88 0.69 0.30
C HIS A 38 -11.13 -0.63 0.12
N HIS A 39 -11.87 -1.71 -0.09
CA HIS A 39 -11.34 -2.91 -0.70
C HIS A 39 -11.40 -2.74 -2.22
N VAL A 40 -10.25 -2.59 -2.87
CA VAL A 40 -10.19 -2.28 -4.33
C VAL A 40 -10.84 -3.39 -5.17
N VAL A 41 -10.87 -4.61 -4.64
CA VAL A 41 -11.48 -5.80 -5.24
C VAL A 41 -13.00 -5.67 -5.35
N ASP A 42 -13.63 -4.84 -4.50
CA ASP A 42 -15.08 -4.62 -4.49
C ASP A 42 -15.52 -3.46 -5.38
N LEU A 43 -14.57 -2.71 -5.95
CA LEU A 43 -14.83 -1.56 -6.79
C LEU A 43 -14.89 -1.98 -8.25
N ASP A 44 -15.83 -1.41 -9.01
CA ASP A 44 -15.83 -1.52 -10.46
C ASP A 44 -14.83 -0.50 -11.02
N ILE A 45 -13.62 -0.97 -11.33
CA ILE A 45 -12.53 -0.14 -11.87
C ILE A 45 -11.90 -0.84 -13.07
N GLY A 46 -12.04 -0.21 -14.24
CA GLY A 46 -11.31 -0.59 -15.45
C GLY A 46 -9.85 -0.12 -15.43
N GLY A 47 -8.97 -0.89 -16.06
CA GLY A 47 -7.58 -0.46 -16.31
C GLY A 47 -7.51 0.81 -17.17
N CYS A 48 -6.37 1.49 -17.14
CA CYS A 48 -6.17 2.63 -18.04
C CYS A 48 -6.12 2.15 -19.50
N ARG A 49 -6.87 2.81 -20.39
CA ARG A 49 -6.91 2.47 -21.83
C ARG A 49 -5.83 3.15 -22.66
N GLY A 50 -5.01 4.02 -22.07
CA GLY A 50 -3.99 4.78 -22.81
C GLY A 50 -4.56 5.70 -23.90
N CYS A 51 -5.83 6.11 -23.79
CA CYS A 51 -6.51 6.89 -24.84
C CYS A 51 -6.19 8.39 -24.82
N PHE A 52 -5.56 8.89 -23.75
CA PHE A 52 -5.20 10.31 -23.54
C PHE A 52 -6.35 11.32 -23.58
N ASN A 53 -7.61 10.89 -23.58
CA ASN A 53 -8.76 11.80 -23.52
C ASN A 53 -8.76 12.70 -22.28
N CYS A 54 -8.21 12.22 -21.16
CA CYS A 54 -8.05 12.99 -19.92
C CYS A 54 -7.07 14.17 -20.04
N TRP A 55 -6.27 14.21 -21.11
CA TRP A 55 -5.44 15.37 -21.45
C TRP A 55 -6.13 16.27 -22.46
N TRP A 56 -6.70 15.69 -23.52
CA TRP A 56 -7.04 16.45 -24.73
C TRP A 56 -8.54 16.71 -24.94
N ILE A 57 -9.42 15.79 -24.52
CA ILE A 57 -10.87 15.89 -24.77
C ILE A 57 -11.60 16.35 -23.50
N THR A 58 -11.25 15.76 -22.36
CA THR A 58 -11.81 16.06 -21.04
C THR A 58 -10.67 16.34 -20.06
N PRO A 59 -9.98 17.49 -20.15
CA PRO A 59 -8.82 17.79 -19.32
C PRO A 59 -9.08 17.56 -17.83
N GLY A 60 -8.29 16.69 -17.20
CA GLY A 60 -8.43 16.36 -15.77
C GLY A 60 -9.62 15.46 -15.41
N LYS A 61 -10.31 14.88 -16.40
CA LYS A 61 -11.40 13.91 -16.17
C LYS A 61 -11.22 12.68 -17.05
N CYS A 62 -11.40 11.49 -16.49
CA CYS A 62 -11.42 10.27 -17.29
C CYS A 62 -12.75 10.15 -18.06
N ILE A 63 -12.71 9.52 -19.24
CA ILE A 63 -13.93 9.18 -20.01
C ILE A 63 -14.56 7.85 -19.56
N GLN A 64 -13.82 7.01 -18.84
CA GLN A 64 -14.34 5.78 -18.26
C GLN A 64 -15.18 6.14 -17.04
N ARG A 65 -16.48 5.81 -17.07
CA ARG A 65 -17.46 6.07 -16.00
C ARG A 65 -17.62 4.82 -15.14
N ASP A 66 -16.81 4.77 -14.10
CA ASP A 66 -16.69 3.67 -13.16
C ASP A 66 -16.41 4.25 -11.75
N ASP A 67 -16.10 3.44 -10.74
CA ASP A 67 -15.96 3.94 -9.36
C ASP A 67 -14.82 4.98 -9.21
N MET A 68 -13.92 5.12 -10.18
CA MET A 68 -12.94 6.20 -10.21
C MET A 68 -13.56 7.60 -10.23
N ASP A 69 -14.79 7.77 -10.72
CA ASP A 69 -15.49 9.07 -10.71
C ASP A 69 -15.66 9.61 -9.27
N LYS A 70 -15.76 8.71 -8.27
CA LYS A 70 -15.83 9.07 -6.85
C LYS A 70 -14.45 9.10 -6.20
N LEU A 71 -13.57 8.18 -6.58
CA LEU A 71 -12.24 8.05 -5.95
C LEU A 71 -11.28 9.17 -6.34
N LEU A 72 -11.31 9.66 -7.58
CA LEU A 72 -10.39 10.70 -8.02
C LEU A 72 -10.54 12.00 -7.19
N PRO A 73 -11.76 12.52 -6.95
CA PRO A 73 -11.95 13.62 -6.00
C PRO A 73 -11.48 13.29 -4.58
N ALA A 74 -11.81 12.10 -4.06
CA ALA A 74 -11.42 11.67 -2.72
C ALA A 74 -9.90 11.62 -2.55
N ILE A 75 -9.16 11.16 -3.57
CA ILE A 75 -7.69 11.16 -3.59
C ILE A 75 -7.14 12.58 -3.48
N THR A 76 -7.71 13.55 -4.21
CA THR A 76 -7.23 14.94 -4.17
C THR A 76 -7.60 15.69 -2.89
N ASP A 77 -8.65 15.24 -2.19
CA ASP A 77 -9.10 15.80 -0.91
C ASP A 77 -8.39 15.16 0.29
N ALA A 78 -7.74 14.00 0.10
CA ALA A 78 -7.01 13.31 1.16
C ALA A 78 -5.67 13.98 1.49
N ASP A 79 -5.30 13.97 2.77
CA ASP A 79 -3.95 14.34 3.22
C ASP A 79 -2.96 13.20 3.03
N VAL A 80 -3.43 11.97 3.25
CA VAL A 80 -2.66 10.72 3.21
C VAL A 80 -3.40 9.67 2.41
N MET A 81 -2.69 8.97 1.53
CA MET A 81 -3.19 7.83 0.77
C MET A 81 -2.39 6.57 1.13
N ILE A 82 -3.07 5.56 1.65
CA ILE A 82 -2.46 4.29 2.03
C ILE A 82 -2.70 3.26 0.93
N LEU A 83 -1.62 2.68 0.40
CA LEU A 83 -1.64 1.65 -0.62
C LEU A 83 -1.31 0.30 0.02
N GLY A 84 -2.32 -0.52 0.30
CA GLY A 84 -2.16 -1.87 0.83
C GLY A 84 -2.14 -2.92 -0.26
N THR A 85 -1.06 -3.68 -0.41
CA THR A 85 -0.97 -4.76 -1.40
C THR A 85 -0.17 -5.96 -0.90
N PRO A 86 -0.60 -7.20 -1.14
CA PRO A 86 0.33 -8.31 -1.14
C PRO A 86 1.25 -8.25 -2.37
N ILE A 87 2.44 -8.83 -2.24
CA ILE A 87 3.37 -9.03 -3.36
C ILE A 87 3.07 -10.38 -4.01
N TYR A 88 2.56 -10.34 -5.24
CA TYR A 88 2.29 -11.52 -6.07
C TYR A 88 3.13 -11.44 -7.34
N GLY A 89 3.86 -12.52 -7.66
CA GLY A 89 4.74 -12.54 -8.84
C GLY A 89 5.83 -11.46 -8.82
N ARG A 90 6.34 -11.10 -7.63
CA ARG A 90 7.28 -9.98 -7.40
C ARG A 90 6.74 -8.58 -7.75
N ASN A 91 5.44 -8.42 -7.87
CA ASN A 91 4.82 -7.13 -8.15
C ASN A 91 3.63 -6.86 -7.22
N VAL A 92 3.11 -5.64 -7.29
CA VAL A 92 1.81 -5.28 -6.72
C VAL A 92 0.69 -6.09 -7.36
N THR A 93 -0.45 -6.18 -6.68
CA THR A 93 -1.63 -6.81 -7.28
C THR A 93 -2.13 -6.01 -8.48
N HIS A 94 -2.76 -6.71 -9.44
CA HIS A 94 -3.43 -6.06 -10.55
C HIS A 94 -4.56 -5.10 -10.10
N TYR A 95 -5.14 -5.31 -8.91
CA TYR A 95 -6.11 -4.39 -8.31
C TYR A 95 -5.46 -3.03 -8.02
N LEU A 96 -4.30 -3.02 -7.33
CA LEU A 96 -3.58 -1.78 -7.04
C LEU A 96 -3.09 -1.13 -8.34
N GLN A 97 -2.56 -1.92 -9.27
CA GLN A 97 -2.04 -1.41 -10.53
C GLN A 97 -3.12 -0.66 -11.32
N LYS A 98 -4.32 -1.24 -11.51
CA LYS A 98 -5.43 -0.58 -12.22
C LYS A 98 -5.84 0.74 -11.56
N LEU A 99 -5.92 0.78 -10.23
CA LEU A 99 -6.22 2.01 -9.48
C LEU A 99 -5.16 3.09 -9.75
N MET A 100 -3.88 2.74 -9.63
CA MET A 100 -2.78 3.71 -9.77
C MET A 100 -2.62 4.22 -11.20
N GLU A 101 -2.78 3.36 -12.21
CA GLU A 101 -2.76 3.78 -13.63
C GLU A 101 -3.82 4.85 -13.94
N ARG A 102 -4.97 4.80 -13.26
CA ARG A 102 -6.08 5.75 -13.46
C ARG A 102 -5.83 7.11 -12.78
N THR A 103 -4.79 7.25 -11.95
CA THR A 103 -4.37 8.53 -11.36
C THR A 103 -3.62 9.44 -12.34
N PHE A 104 -3.26 8.94 -13.53
CA PHE A 104 -2.62 9.71 -14.59
C PHE A 104 -3.39 10.97 -15.01
N VAL A 105 -4.70 11.00 -14.78
CA VAL A 105 -5.55 12.19 -14.99
C VAL A 105 -5.07 13.44 -14.24
N PHE A 106 -4.29 13.26 -13.17
CA PHE A 106 -3.71 14.33 -12.37
C PHE A 106 -2.45 14.95 -12.98
N THR A 107 -2.01 14.52 -14.15
CA THR A 107 -0.86 15.12 -14.85
C THR A 107 -1.31 16.07 -15.97
N LEU A 108 -0.42 17.00 -16.29
CA LEU A 108 -0.49 17.86 -17.46
C LEU A 108 0.23 17.21 -18.66
N PRO A 109 -0.23 17.42 -19.90
CA PRO A 109 0.36 16.78 -21.08
C PRO A 109 1.76 17.30 -21.42
N GLU A 110 2.12 18.50 -21.00
CA GLU A 110 3.44 19.08 -21.24
C GLU A 110 4.52 18.27 -20.52
N MET A 111 5.72 18.21 -21.11
CA MET A 111 6.91 17.67 -20.48
C MET A 111 7.82 18.82 -20.08
N VAL A 112 8.33 18.77 -18.86
CA VAL A 112 9.29 19.76 -18.34
C VAL A 112 10.54 19.06 -17.82
N SER A 113 11.69 19.71 -17.98
CA SER A 113 12.92 19.28 -17.32
C SER A 113 12.96 19.84 -15.90
N HIS A 114 13.30 19.00 -14.94
CA HIS A 114 13.50 19.37 -13.54
C HIS A 114 14.58 18.50 -12.94
N GLU A 115 15.64 19.11 -12.41
CA GLU A 115 16.77 18.41 -11.77
C GLU A 115 17.40 17.31 -12.64
N GLY A 116 17.44 17.53 -13.97
CA GLY A 116 18.02 16.58 -14.92
C GLY A 116 17.07 15.47 -15.37
N GLU A 117 15.85 15.40 -14.84
CA GLU A 117 14.82 14.45 -15.26
C GLU A 117 13.69 15.12 -16.04
N THR A 118 13.05 14.36 -16.92
CA THR A 118 11.85 14.80 -17.65
C THR A 118 10.61 14.29 -16.94
N LYS A 119 9.69 15.19 -16.61
CA LYS A 119 8.42 14.83 -15.96
C LYS A 119 7.23 15.60 -16.53
N HIS A 120 6.05 15.02 -16.35
CA HIS A 120 4.79 15.74 -16.52
C HIS A 120 4.48 16.56 -15.26
N PRO A 121 4.22 17.88 -15.37
CA PRO A 121 3.75 18.67 -14.24
C PRO A 121 2.43 18.13 -13.67
N GLY A 122 2.19 18.37 -12.38
CA GLY A 122 0.90 18.06 -11.75
C GLY A 122 -0.19 19.04 -12.18
N ARG A 123 -1.37 18.53 -12.51
CA ARG A 123 -2.61 19.30 -12.72
C ARG A 123 -3.25 19.72 -11.39
N VAL A 124 -3.01 18.94 -10.33
CA VAL A 124 -3.56 19.18 -8.99
C VAL A 124 -2.52 19.89 -8.12
N HIS A 125 -2.98 20.79 -7.25
CA HIS A 125 -2.10 21.58 -6.39
C HIS A 125 -1.33 20.74 -5.36
N ARG A 126 -1.91 19.63 -4.93
CA ARG A 126 -1.33 18.72 -3.94
C ARG A 126 -1.75 17.29 -4.27
N PHE A 127 -0.80 16.37 -4.12
CA PHE A 127 -1.07 14.93 -4.09
C PHE A 127 -0.88 14.43 -2.66
N PRO A 128 -1.69 13.49 -2.15
CA PRO A 128 -1.59 13.01 -0.78
C PRO A 128 -0.22 12.38 -0.50
N ARG A 129 0.23 12.49 0.76
CA ARG A 129 1.40 11.75 1.25
C ARG A 129 1.08 10.25 1.12
N MET A 130 1.99 9.48 0.52
CA MET A 130 1.78 8.06 0.33
C MET A 130 2.35 7.22 1.48
N VAL A 131 1.60 6.21 1.90
CA VAL A 131 2.06 5.13 2.77
C VAL A 131 1.86 3.83 2.00
N LEU A 132 2.90 3.00 1.91
CA LEU A 132 2.86 1.72 1.22
C LEU A 132 2.87 0.60 2.26
N VAL A 133 1.76 -0.14 2.37
CA VAL A 133 1.68 -1.36 3.18
C VAL A 133 1.83 -2.56 2.25
N ALA A 134 2.98 -3.24 2.31
CA ALA A 134 3.26 -4.39 1.46
C ALA A 134 3.52 -5.66 2.28
N THR A 135 2.90 -6.77 1.87
CA THR A 135 3.07 -8.08 2.53
C THR A 135 3.57 -9.14 1.56
N CYS A 136 4.48 -10.01 1.99
CA CYS A 136 5.00 -11.12 1.17
C CYS A 136 4.90 -12.45 1.95
N GLY A 137 4.81 -13.58 1.22
CA GLY A 137 4.88 -14.92 1.83
C GLY A 137 6.29 -15.40 2.13
N PHE A 138 7.28 -14.88 1.40
CA PHE A 138 8.70 -15.19 1.61
C PHE A 138 9.27 -14.35 2.76
N PRO A 139 10.29 -14.85 3.48
CA PRO A 139 10.85 -14.18 4.65
C PRO A 139 11.88 -13.09 4.29
N ASP A 140 12.19 -12.91 3.00
CA ASP A 140 13.22 -11.98 2.53
C ASP A 140 12.65 -10.63 2.07
N THR A 141 13.33 -9.55 2.46
CA THR A 141 12.96 -8.18 2.11
C THR A 141 13.21 -7.82 0.64
N SER A 142 14.08 -8.55 -0.06
CA SER A 142 14.33 -8.37 -1.51
C SER A 142 13.08 -8.55 -2.36
N ASN A 143 12.05 -9.23 -1.84
CA ASN A 143 10.75 -9.35 -2.50
C ASN A 143 10.02 -7.99 -2.64
N PHE A 144 10.45 -6.95 -1.93
CA PHE A 144 9.85 -5.61 -1.97
C PHE A 144 10.61 -4.61 -2.84
N ASP A 145 11.75 -4.98 -3.44
CA ASP A 145 12.62 -4.03 -4.16
C ASP A 145 11.90 -3.33 -5.32
N ILE A 146 11.11 -4.10 -6.08
CA ILE A 146 10.31 -3.57 -7.19
C ILE A 146 9.25 -2.60 -6.68
N VAL A 147 8.49 -2.96 -5.63
CA VAL A 147 7.43 -2.07 -5.13
C VAL A 147 7.99 -0.80 -4.50
N ARG A 148 9.16 -0.86 -3.85
CA ARG A 148 9.87 0.32 -3.36
C ARG A 148 10.29 1.24 -4.50
N SER A 149 10.71 0.65 -5.62
CA SER A 149 11.08 1.39 -6.83
C SER A 149 9.86 2.02 -7.52
N LEU A 150 8.70 1.38 -7.46
CA LEU A 150 7.44 1.93 -8.00
C LEU A 150 6.91 3.10 -7.16
N TYR A 151 7.12 3.09 -5.85
CA TYR A 151 6.64 4.14 -4.93
C TYR A 151 7.77 4.69 -4.05
N PRO A 152 8.81 5.31 -4.64
CA PRO A 152 10.02 5.71 -3.91
C PRO A 152 9.77 6.78 -2.85
N MET A 153 8.70 7.56 -3.02
CA MET A 153 8.30 8.63 -2.09
C MET A 153 7.32 8.15 -0.99
N ALA A 154 6.85 6.90 -1.04
CA ALA A 154 5.93 6.38 -0.03
C ALA A 154 6.69 5.96 1.24
N LEU A 155 6.09 6.19 2.41
CA LEU A 155 6.56 5.58 3.65
C LEU A 155 6.32 4.06 3.57
N PRO A 156 7.37 3.21 3.59
CA PRO A 156 7.20 1.77 3.48
C PRO A 156 6.84 1.14 4.83
N ILE A 157 5.85 0.24 4.81
CA ILE A 157 5.49 -0.67 5.88
C ILE A 157 5.52 -2.07 5.28
N LEU A 158 6.60 -2.82 5.55
CA LEU A 158 6.93 -4.05 4.83
C LEU A 158 6.96 -5.23 5.77
N LEU A 159 6.12 -6.22 5.50
CA LEU A 159 6.08 -7.47 6.25
C LEU A 159 6.37 -8.68 5.34
N PRO A 160 7.61 -9.19 5.31
CA PRO A 160 7.89 -10.54 4.83
C PRO A 160 7.24 -11.59 5.75
N ALA A 161 7.12 -12.82 5.26
CA ALA A 161 6.50 -13.95 5.95
C ALA A 161 5.16 -13.60 6.63
N ALA A 162 4.32 -12.79 5.97
CA ALA A 162 3.12 -12.22 6.56
C ALA A 162 2.10 -13.28 7.04
N GLN A 163 2.21 -14.53 6.57
CA GLN A 163 1.44 -15.67 7.08
C GLN A 163 1.57 -15.87 8.59
N LEU A 164 2.64 -15.36 9.22
CA LEU A 164 2.77 -15.40 10.68
C LEU A 164 1.62 -14.68 11.40
N LEU A 165 1.02 -13.66 10.78
CA LEU A 165 -0.16 -12.97 11.34
C LEU A 165 -1.43 -13.85 11.37
N LEU A 166 -1.43 -15.01 10.70
CA LEU A 166 -2.57 -15.92 10.68
C LEU A 166 -2.63 -16.85 11.91
N TYR A 167 -1.58 -16.86 12.74
CA TYR A 167 -1.48 -17.73 13.90
C TYR A 167 -1.13 -16.91 15.15
N GLU A 168 -1.62 -17.32 16.31
CA GLU A 168 -1.46 -16.55 17.56
C GLU A 168 0.01 -16.35 17.94
N GLU A 169 0.86 -17.36 17.81
CA GLU A 169 2.28 -17.24 18.16
C GLU A 169 3.01 -16.26 17.23
N GLY A 170 2.70 -16.28 15.93
CA GLY A 170 3.27 -15.33 14.98
C GLY A 170 2.77 -13.90 15.22
N LYS A 171 1.51 -13.70 15.63
CA LYS A 171 1.02 -12.38 16.07
C LYS A 171 1.77 -11.86 17.29
N LYS A 172 2.08 -12.72 18.27
CA LYS A 172 2.91 -12.31 19.43
C LYS A 172 4.30 -11.88 18.99
N GLN A 173 4.94 -12.64 18.12
CA GLN A 173 6.26 -12.30 17.56
C GLN A 173 6.24 -10.96 16.81
N LEU A 174 5.14 -10.66 16.10
CA LEU A 174 4.96 -9.42 15.33
C LEU A 174 4.28 -8.29 16.11
N SER A 175 4.08 -8.44 17.43
CA SER A 175 3.36 -7.45 18.24
C SER A 175 4.07 -6.09 18.28
N GLY A 176 5.40 -6.07 18.40
CA GLY A 176 6.19 -4.85 18.36
C GLY A 176 6.11 -4.12 17.01
N PHE A 177 6.07 -4.89 15.91
CA PHE A 177 5.85 -4.35 14.56
C PHE A 177 4.45 -3.72 14.44
N LEU A 178 3.39 -4.44 14.85
CA LEU A 178 2.02 -3.92 14.80
C LEU A 178 1.81 -2.68 15.68
N GLU A 179 2.45 -2.62 16.85
CA GLU A 179 2.41 -1.42 17.69
C GLU A 179 3.16 -0.25 17.03
N SER A 180 4.31 -0.50 16.38
CA SER A 180 5.03 0.53 15.61
C SER A 180 4.19 1.07 14.44
N VAL A 181 3.46 0.20 13.74
CA VAL A 181 2.50 0.59 12.69
C VAL A 181 1.37 1.46 13.24
N LYS A 182 0.83 1.10 14.40
CA LYS A 182 -0.20 1.90 15.09
C LYS A 182 0.35 3.26 15.53
N VAL A 183 1.53 3.32 16.14
CA VAL A 183 2.20 4.56 16.54
C VAL A 183 2.48 5.45 15.31
N ALA A 184 2.90 4.86 14.19
CA ALA A 184 3.11 5.60 12.94
C ALA A 184 1.80 6.23 12.44
N GLY A 185 0.69 5.49 12.47
CA GLY A 185 -0.64 6.00 12.14
C GLY A 185 -1.07 7.18 13.02
N GLN A 186 -0.84 7.05 14.34
CA GLN A 186 -1.12 8.12 15.31
C GLN A 186 -0.31 9.39 15.03
N LYS A 187 1.02 9.26 14.86
CA LYS A 187 1.91 10.40 14.64
C LYS A 187 1.62 11.11 13.32
N ILE A 188 1.44 10.35 12.24
CA ILE A 188 1.08 10.92 10.94
C ILE A 188 -0.23 11.69 11.05
N ALA A 189 -1.26 11.10 11.67
CA ALA A 189 -2.55 11.76 11.86
C ALA A 189 -2.48 13.04 12.70
N ALA A 190 -1.55 13.11 13.66
CA ALA A 190 -1.27 14.28 14.47
C ALA A 190 -0.42 15.35 13.74
N GLY A 191 0.02 15.09 12.51
CA GLY A 191 0.91 15.98 11.76
C GLY A 191 2.37 15.95 12.22
N GLU A 192 2.77 14.90 12.95
CA GLU A 192 4.13 14.72 13.45
C GLU A 192 5.01 13.97 12.45
N GLU A 193 6.31 14.29 12.48
CA GLU A 193 7.31 13.50 11.76
C GLU A 193 7.66 12.21 12.50
N LEU A 194 7.92 11.15 11.74
CA LEU A 194 8.35 9.87 12.30
C LEU A 194 9.86 9.88 12.57
N THR A 195 10.26 9.42 13.75
CA THR A 195 11.67 9.20 14.09
C THR A 195 12.27 8.11 13.21
N LYS A 196 13.61 8.09 13.10
CA LYS A 196 14.33 7.02 12.38
C LYS A 196 13.99 5.64 12.95
N GLU A 197 13.97 5.51 14.28
CA GLU A 197 13.62 4.25 14.96
C GLU A 197 12.23 3.73 14.56
N ILE A 198 11.21 4.60 14.54
CA ILE A 198 9.87 4.18 14.10
C ILE A 198 9.92 3.73 12.64
N LYS A 199 10.59 4.49 11.76
CA LYS A 199 10.71 4.14 10.33
C LYS A 199 11.41 2.79 10.14
N ASP A 200 12.47 2.52 10.88
CA ASP A 200 13.19 1.24 10.83
C ASP A 200 12.30 0.09 11.31
N ASN A 201 11.51 0.30 12.38
CA ASN A 201 10.58 -0.70 12.91
C ASN A 201 9.34 -0.96 12.03
N LEU A 202 9.12 -0.20 10.95
CA LEU A 202 8.07 -0.46 9.96
C LEU A 202 8.51 -1.46 8.88
N ILE A 203 9.76 -1.92 8.91
CA ILE A 203 10.30 -2.93 7.99
C ILE A 203 10.76 -4.12 8.82
N VAL A 204 10.09 -5.26 8.68
CA VAL A 204 10.51 -6.47 9.40
C VAL A 204 11.64 -7.18 8.65
N GLU A 205 12.75 -7.38 9.34
CA GLU A 205 13.87 -8.20 8.88
C GLU A 205 14.06 -9.39 9.82
N PHE A 206 13.98 -10.60 9.27
CA PHE A 206 14.19 -11.83 10.02
C PHE A 206 15.66 -12.22 10.01
N SER A 207 16.16 -12.70 11.15
CA SER A 207 17.48 -13.35 11.22
C SER A 207 17.52 -14.60 10.36
N ASP A 208 18.71 -15.03 9.91
CA ASP A 208 18.86 -16.23 9.09
C ASP A 208 18.28 -17.48 9.78
N GLU A 209 18.40 -17.56 11.09
CA GLU A 209 17.79 -18.65 11.88
C GLU A 209 16.26 -18.60 11.80
N MET A 210 15.67 -17.43 11.98
CA MET A 210 14.22 -17.26 11.87
C MET A 210 13.72 -17.55 10.44
N LYS A 211 14.48 -17.14 9.42
CA LYS A 211 14.18 -17.48 8.02
C LYS A 211 14.14 -19.00 7.81
N LYS A 212 15.12 -19.74 8.34
CA LYS A 212 15.14 -21.21 8.29
C LYS A 212 13.93 -21.83 8.96
N GLN A 213 13.53 -21.31 10.13
CA GLN A 213 12.35 -21.78 10.85
C GLN A 213 11.05 -21.53 10.08
N ILE A 214 10.90 -20.35 9.48
CA ILE A 214 9.74 -20.00 8.64
C ILE A 214 9.68 -20.91 7.40
N MET A 215 10.81 -21.16 6.73
CA MET A 215 10.88 -22.07 5.59
C MET A 215 10.51 -23.50 5.99
N ALA A 216 11.06 -24.01 7.11
CA ALA A 216 10.75 -25.34 7.61
C ALA A 216 9.25 -25.48 7.98
N MET A 217 8.66 -24.45 8.60
CA MET A 217 7.22 -24.42 8.88
C MET A 217 6.39 -24.49 7.59
N HIS A 218 6.74 -23.70 6.57
CA HIS A 218 6.04 -23.71 5.29
C HIS A 218 6.14 -25.06 4.58
N ASN A 219 7.34 -25.66 4.54
CA ASN A 219 7.55 -26.96 3.90
C ASN A 219 6.75 -28.08 4.57
N ARG A 220 6.72 -28.14 5.92
CA ARG A 220 5.86 -29.09 6.65
C ARG A 220 4.38 -28.92 6.32
N TYR A 221 3.91 -27.67 6.22
CA TYR A 221 2.53 -27.40 5.82
C TYR A 221 2.27 -27.87 4.38
N SER A 222 3.20 -27.60 3.46
CA SER A 222 3.10 -28.05 2.06
C SER A 222 3.03 -29.57 1.96
N GLU A 223 3.91 -30.28 2.65
CA GLU A 223 3.90 -31.75 2.73
C GLU A 223 2.56 -32.29 3.23
N SER A 224 1.97 -31.67 4.26
CA SER A 224 0.65 -32.07 4.77
C SER A 224 -0.49 -31.90 3.76
N ARG A 225 -0.31 -31.05 2.75
CA ARG A 225 -1.29 -30.79 1.68
C ARG A 225 -1.07 -31.68 0.45
N SER A 226 0.16 -32.09 0.20
CA SER A 226 0.53 -32.96 -0.92
C SER A 226 0.24 -34.45 -0.67
N GLY A 227 -0.15 -34.84 0.56
CA GLY A 227 -0.53 -36.20 0.92
C GLY A 227 -1.97 -36.62 0.59
N LYS A 228 -2.59 -36.02 -0.44
CA LYS A 228 -3.84 -36.49 -1.08
C LYS A 228 -3.53 -36.96 -2.49
#